data_AF-A0A7Y1YG22-F1
#
_entry.id   AF-A0A7Y1YG22-F1
#
_cell.length_a   1.000
_cell.length_b   1.000
_cell.length_c   1.000
_cell.angle_alpha   90.00
_cell.angle_beta   90.00
_cell.angle_gamma   90.00
#
_symmetry.space_group_name_H-M   'P 1'
#
loop_
_entity.id
_entity.type
_entity.pdbx_description
1 polymer ?
#
loop_
_entity_poly.entity_id
_entity_poly.type
_entity_poly.pdbx_seq_one_letter_code
_entity_poly.pdbx_strand_id
1 'polypeptide(L)'
;MTNQDIAVSLQTNLDGAVAGSYRDGDDNLKILMRNQNSLDLDVRALSGINILSQSTNAKVPVLQVANIKPDWGYAKLLHLDLFRTLTISCDAAEGITAPEITSQTRPWLSQHSDDWLPGYSYELGGESEESGDAMGAVAEQFPLAGFIILATSGAAI
;
A
#
# COMPACT_ATOMS: atom_id res chain seq x y z
N MET A 1 -16.70 18.85 28.16
CA MET A 1 -16.34 17.70 27.32
C MET A 1 -16.46 18.08 25.86
N THR A 2 -15.37 17.89 25.12
CA THR A 2 -15.23 18.25 23.70
C THR A 2 -14.72 17.05 22.90
N ASN A 3 -14.79 17.11 21.57
CA ASN A 3 -14.19 16.08 20.70
C ASN A 3 -12.68 15.93 20.94
N GLN A 4 -12.00 17.02 21.30
CA GLN A 4 -10.58 17.00 21.63
C GLN A 4 -10.30 16.19 22.90
N ASP A 5 -11.15 16.32 23.93
CA ASP A 5 -11.03 15.54 25.16
C ASP A 5 -11.14 14.03 24.88
N ILE A 6 -12.04 13.66 23.98
CA ILE A 6 -12.25 12.26 23.53
C ILE A 6 -11.03 11.76 22.77
N ALA A 7 -10.55 12.51 21.77
CA ALA A 7 -9.42 12.12 20.93
C ALA A 7 -8.12 11.94 21.74
N VAL A 8 -7.79 12.91 22.61
CA VAL A 8 -6.58 12.85 23.44
C VAL A 8 -6.65 11.69 24.44
N SER A 9 -7.81 11.47 25.06
CA SER A 9 -8.00 10.36 26.00
C SER A 9 -7.85 9.00 25.31
N LEU A 10 -8.45 8.82 24.13
CA LEU A 10 -8.33 7.58 23.36
C LEU A 10 -6.90 7.34 22.90
N GLN A 11 -6.24 8.35 22.31
CA GLN A 11 -4.86 8.23 21.86
C GLN A 11 -3.93 7.83 23.01
N THR A 12 -4.07 8.46 24.18
CA THR A 12 -3.25 8.17 25.36
C THR A 12 -3.47 6.74 25.88
N ASN A 13 -4.70 6.21 25.81
CA ASN A 13 -5.01 4.87 26.29
C ASN A 13 -4.62 3.76 25.30
N LEU A 14 -4.70 4.02 23.99
CA LEU A 14 -4.46 3.04 22.93
C LEU A 14 -3.00 3.04 22.48
N ASP A 15 -2.49 4.19 22.04
CA ASP A 15 -1.15 4.32 21.46
C ASP A 15 -0.11 4.82 22.48
N GLY A 16 -0.59 5.42 23.58
CA GLY A 16 0.23 6.15 24.53
C GLY A 16 0.38 7.63 24.14
N ALA A 17 0.81 8.43 25.12
CA ALA A 17 1.11 9.85 24.94
C ALA A 17 2.61 10.11 25.11
N VAL A 18 3.16 11.00 24.30
CA VAL A 18 4.54 11.46 24.48
C VAL A 18 4.59 12.35 25.71
N ALA A 19 5.27 11.89 26.77
CA ALA A 19 5.45 12.64 28.01
C ALA A 19 6.65 13.59 27.94
N GLY A 20 7.61 13.29 27.08
CA GLY A 20 8.80 14.10 26.87
C GLY A 20 9.77 13.43 25.91
N SER A 21 10.98 14.00 25.82
CA SER A 21 12.07 13.40 25.07
C SER A 21 13.37 13.51 25.85
N TYR A 22 14.22 12.50 25.71
CA TYR A 22 15.56 12.45 26.27
C TYR A 22 16.56 12.52 25.13
N ARG A 23 17.51 13.45 25.22
CA ARG A 23 18.58 13.57 24.22
C ARG A 23 19.80 12.82 24.72
N ASP A 24 20.27 11.88 23.91
CA ASP A 24 21.50 11.14 24.13
C ASP A 24 22.45 11.43 22.96
N GLY A 25 23.39 12.35 23.16
CA GLY A 25 24.21 12.89 22.08
C GLY A 25 23.37 13.54 20.98
N ASP A 26 23.44 12.97 19.77
CA ASP A 26 22.68 13.39 18.59
C ASP A 26 21.30 12.69 18.47
N ASP A 27 21.05 11.65 19.27
CA ASP A 27 19.80 10.91 19.27
C ASP A 27 18.74 11.59 20.16
N ASN A 28 17.49 11.60 19.70
CA ASN A 28 16.36 12.11 20.47
C ASN A 28 15.33 11.00 20.74
N LEU A 29 15.37 10.44 21.93
CA LEU A 29 14.54 9.33 22.37
C LEU A 29 13.22 9.85 22.97
N LYS A 30 12.08 9.43 22.42
CA LYS A 30 10.76 9.81 22.93
C LYS A 30 10.40 8.98 24.17
N ILE A 31 9.98 9.64 25.24
CA ILE A 31 9.44 9.00 26.44
C ILE A 31 7.92 8.89 26.27
N LEU A 32 7.41 7.66 26.20
CA LEU A 32 5.99 7.37 26.04
C LEU A 32 5.36 6.95 27.36
N MET A 33 4.30 7.64 27.77
CA MET A 33 3.40 7.23 28.83
C MET A 33 2.28 6.38 28.23
N ARG A 34 2.14 5.14 28.69
CA ARG A 34 1.13 4.19 28.22
C ARG A 34 0.62 3.33 29.36
N ASN A 35 -0.57 2.76 29.19
CA ASN A 35 -1.10 1.77 30.12
C ASN A 35 -0.29 0.46 30.02
N GLN A 36 -0.03 -0.19 31.14
CA GLN A 36 0.74 -1.45 31.19
C GLN A 36 0.13 -2.55 30.30
N ASN A 37 -1.19 -2.55 30.13
CA ASN A 37 -1.92 -3.55 29.35
C ASN A 37 -2.32 -3.07 27.95
N SER A 38 -1.79 -1.94 27.45
CA SER A 38 -2.21 -1.38 26.16
C SER A 38 -1.86 -2.26 24.95
N LEU A 39 -0.91 -3.20 25.10
CA LEU A 39 -0.47 -4.10 24.02
C LEU A 39 -1.38 -5.34 23.83
N ASP A 40 -2.19 -5.69 24.85
CA ASP A 40 -3.11 -6.83 24.85
C ASP A 40 -4.59 -6.37 24.87
N LEU A 41 -4.88 -5.25 24.20
CA LEU A 41 -6.24 -4.70 24.18
C LEU A 41 -7.20 -5.58 23.38
N ASP A 42 -7.97 -6.41 24.09
CA ASP A 42 -9.20 -6.99 23.55
C ASP A 42 -10.22 -5.87 23.28
N VAL A 43 -11.05 -6.04 22.25
CA VAL A 43 -12.18 -5.14 21.94
C VAL A 43 -13.06 -4.91 23.17
N ARG A 44 -13.18 -5.92 24.05
CA ARG A 44 -13.90 -5.80 25.32
C ARG A 44 -13.25 -4.80 26.28
N ALA A 45 -11.92 -4.67 26.27
CA ALA A 45 -11.20 -3.71 27.10
C ALA A 45 -11.45 -2.26 26.67
N LEU A 46 -11.80 -2.03 25.40
CA LEU A 46 -12.16 -0.69 24.89
C LEU A 46 -13.41 -0.13 25.60
N SER A 47 -14.34 -0.99 26.00
CA SER A 47 -15.56 -0.59 26.73
C SER A 47 -15.29 0.01 28.11
N GLY A 48 -14.13 -0.32 28.71
CA GLY A 48 -13.71 0.17 30.03
C GLY A 48 -12.93 1.49 30.00
N ILE A 49 -12.70 2.07 28.82
CA ILE A 49 -11.95 3.33 28.69
C ILE A 49 -12.80 4.49 29.24
N ASN A 50 -12.18 5.30 30.09
CA ASN A 50 -12.77 6.53 30.60
C ASN A 50 -12.15 7.74 29.88
N ILE A 51 -13.01 8.63 29.41
CA ILE A 51 -12.64 9.93 28.84
C ILE A 51 -12.57 10.96 29.96
N LEU A 52 -11.48 11.72 30.02
CA LEU A 52 -11.32 12.82 30.96
C LEU A 52 -11.75 14.13 30.31
N SER A 53 -12.83 14.74 30.82
CA SER A 53 -13.28 16.06 30.38
C SER A 53 -12.38 17.14 30.99
N GLN A 54 -11.54 17.80 30.19
CA GLN A 54 -10.61 18.84 30.69
C GLN A 54 -11.34 20.03 31.32
N SER A 55 -12.56 20.34 30.85
CA SER A 55 -13.34 21.49 31.34
C SER A 55 -13.98 21.28 32.71
N THR A 56 -14.30 20.03 33.06
CA THR A 56 -15.06 19.70 34.29
C THR A 56 -14.32 18.72 35.19
N ASN A 57 -13.16 18.23 34.77
CA ASN A 57 -12.39 17.14 35.38
C ASN A 57 -13.21 15.86 35.63
N ALA A 58 -14.33 15.70 34.93
CA ALA A 58 -15.22 14.56 35.06
C ALA A 58 -14.68 13.38 34.23
N LYS A 59 -14.81 12.17 34.77
CA LYS A 59 -14.51 10.92 34.07
C LYS A 59 -15.81 10.34 33.51
N VAL A 60 -15.89 10.21 32.20
CA VAL A 60 -17.07 9.70 31.50
C VAL A 60 -16.69 8.43 30.75
N PRO A 61 -17.36 7.29 30.97
CA PRO A 61 -17.11 6.07 30.21
C PRO A 61 -17.33 6.28 28.71
N VAL A 62 -16.44 5.72 27.87
CA VAL A 62 -16.51 5.91 26.41
C VAL A 62 -17.84 5.44 25.81
N LEU A 63 -18.47 4.40 26.40
CA LEU A 63 -19.77 3.89 25.97
C LEU A 63 -20.93 4.88 26.14
N GLN A 64 -20.79 5.93 26.96
CA GLN A 64 -21.81 6.97 27.10
C GLN A 64 -21.75 8.01 25.97
N VAL A 65 -20.64 8.05 25.23
CA VAL A 65 -20.36 9.09 24.23
C VAL A 65 -20.08 8.53 22.84
N ALA A 66 -19.83 7.22 22.72
CA ALA A 66 -19.55 6.54 21.47
C ALA A 66 -20.05 5.08 21.49
N ASN A 67 -20.29 4.52 20.30
CA ASN A 67 -20.63 3.12 20.12
C ASN A 67 -19.47 2.38 19.44
N ILE A 68 -19.08 1.23 19.98
CA ILE A 68 -17.96 0.42 19.49
C ILE A 68 -18.54 -0.72 18.64
N LYS A 69 -18.19 -0.73 17.34
CA LYS A 69 -18.59 -1.77 16.40
C LYS A 69 -17.34 -2.40 15.78
N PRO A 70 -17.07 -3.68 16.03
CA PRO A 70 -16.04 -4.41 15.30
C PRO A 70 -16.43 -4.48 13.84
N ASP A 71 -15.48 -4.19 12.95
CA ASP A 71 -15.67 -4.29 11.51
C ASP A 71 -14.39 -4.75 10.84
N TRP A 72 -14.52 -5.34 9.65
CA TRP A 72 -13.39 -5.74 8.84
C TRP A 72 -12.88 -4.53 8.04
N GLY A 73 -11.60 -4.20 8.21
CA GLY A 73 -10.94 -3.11 7.50
C GLY A 73 -9.73 -3.60 6.71
N TYR A 74 -9.32 -2.82 5.71
CA TYR A 74 -8.07 -3.05 5.00
C TYR A 74 -6.88 -2.72 5.89
N ALA A 75 -5.92 -3.65 6.02
CA ALA A 75 -4.70 -3.42 6.78
C ALA A 75 -3.79 -2.37 6.13
N LYS A 76 -3.78 -2.31 4.78
CA LYS A 76 -2.99 -1.37 4.00
C LYS A 76 -3.74 -1.00 2.73
N LEU A 77 -3.72 0.28 2.39
CA LEU A 77 -4.18 0.78 1.10
C LEU A 77 -2.95 1.06 0.23
N LEU A 78 -2.68 0.15 -0.71
CA LEU A 78 -1.56 0.28 -1.64
C LEU A 78 -1.95 1.18 -2.80
N HIS A 79 -0.99 2.00 -3.23
CA HIS A 79 -1.16 2.88 -4.37
C HIS A 79 0.04 2.75 -5.30
N LEU A 80 -0.21 2.77 -6.60
CA LEU A 80 0.78 2.92 -7.66
C LEU A 80 0.34 4.12 -8.50
N ASP A 81 1.24 5.08 -8.71
CA ASP A 81 0.96 6.32 -9.47
C ASP A 81 -0.31 7.05 -9.05
N LEU A 82 -0.52 7.16 -7.73
CA LEU A 82 -1.70 7.81 -7.10
C LEU A 82 -3.03 7.05 -7.28
N PHE A 83 -3.04 5.90 -7.95
CA PHE A 83 -4.20 5.02 -8.05
C PHE A 83 -4.15 3.93 -7.00
N ARG A 84 -5.31 3.56 -6.43
CA ARG A 84 -5.40 2.39 -5.53
C ARG A 84 -5.20 1.13 -6.36
N THR A 85 -4.15 0.37 -6.04
CA THR A 85 -3.70 -0.74 -6.87
C THR A 85 -3.54 -2.00 -6.04
N LEU A 86 -4.05 -3.11 -6.57
CA LEU A 86 -3.83 -4.44 -6.04
C LEU A 86 -2.80 -5.15 -6.90
N THR A 87 -1.62 -5.40 -6.36
CA THR A 87 -0.58 -6.19 -7.03
C THR A 87 -0.86 -7.67 -6.80
N ILE A 88 -1.07 -8.41 -7.89
CA ILE A 88 -1.18 -9.87 -7.88
C ILE A 88 0.10 -10.42 -8.48
N SER A 89 0.86 -11.17 -7.70
CA SER A 89 2.11 -11.79 -8.13
C SER A 89 2.02 -13.31 -8.03
N CYS A 90 2.68 -14.00 -8.95
CA CYS A 90 2.82 -15.44 -8.96
C CYS A 90 4.16 -15.82 -9.59
N ASP A 91 4.74 -16.93 -9.13
CA ASP A 91 5.95 -17.49 -9.71
C ASP A 91 5.60 -18.52 -10.80
N ALA A 92 6.44 -18.62 -11.82
CA ALA A 92 6.29 -19.64 -12.84
C ALA A 92 6.65 -21.02 -12.27
N ALA A 93 5.85 -22.04 -12.63
CA ALA A 93 6.19 -23.43 -12.34
C ALA A 93 7.42 -23.87 -13.14
N GLU A 94 8.10 -24.92 -12.68
CA GLU A 94 9.28 -25.47 -13.35
C GLU A 94 8.96 -25.85 -14.81
N GLY A 95 9.79 -25.37 -15.75
CA GLY A 95 9.62 -25.61 -17.18
C GLY A 95 8.67 -24.64 -17.90
N ILE A 96 8.07 -23.67 -17.21
CA ILE A 96 7.22 -22.62 -17.79
C ILE A 96 7.92 -21.27 -17.67
N THR A 97 7.82 -20.44 -18.71
CA THR A 97 8.40 -19.09 -18.72
C THR A 97 7.35 -18.01 -18.41
N ALA A 98 7.77 -16.88 -17.86
CA ALA A 98 6.86 -15.75 -17.57
C ALA A 98 6.10 -15.24 -18.83
N PRO A 99 6.72 -15.09 -20.01
CA PRO A 99 6.01 -14.69 -21.23
C PRO A 99 4.90 -15.68 -21.63
N GLU A 100 5.11 -16.97 -21.39
CA GLU A 100 4.13 -18.01 -21.70
C GLU A 100 2.88 -17.89 -20.82
N ILE A 101 3.06 -17.64 -19.52
CA ILE A 101 1.95 -17.36 -18.59
C ILE A 101 1.21 -16.09 -19.00
N THR A 102 1.93 -15.01 -19.31
CA THR A 102 1.33 -13.75 -19.75
C THR A 102 0.54 -13.93 -21.05
N SER A 103 1.05 -14.71 -22.00
CA SER A 103 0.37 -14.98 -23.27
C SER A 103 -0.97 -15.70 -23.09
N GLN A 104 -1.08 -16.56 -22.07
CA GLN A 104 -2.31 -17.28 -21.74
C GLN A 104 -3.28 -16.41 -20.92
N THR A 105 -2.77 -15.55 -20.04
CA THR A 105 -3.58 -14.76 -19.11
C THR A 105 -4.11 -13.48 -19.75
N ARG A 106 -3.35 -12.86 -20.66
CA ARG A 106 -3.72 -11.59 -21.32
C ARG A 106 -5.06 -11.65 -22.08
N PRO A 107 -5.37 -12.70 -22.87
CA PRO A 107 -6.68 -12.80 -23.53
C PRO A 107 -7.84 -12.83 -22.54
N TRP A 108 -7.67 -13.56 -21.43
CA TRP A 108 -8.68 -13.62 -20.37
C TRP A 108 -8.89 -12.26 -19.72
N LEU A 109 -7.81 -11.54 -19.39
CA LEU A 109 -7.87 -10.19 -18.83
C LEU A 109 -8.56 -9.22 -19.79
N SER A 110 -8.19 -9.23 -21.07
CA SER A 110 -8.81 -8.36 -22.08
C SER A 110 -10.30 -8.62 -22.25
N GLN A 111 -10.75 -9.87 -22.16
CA GLN A 111 -12.16 -10.21 -22.30
C GLN A 111 -12.98 -9.75 -21.10
N HIS A 112 -12.43 -9.84 -19.89
CA HIS A 112 -13.16 -9.51 -18.66
C HIS A 112 -13.02 -8.05 -18.24
N SER A 113 -11.98 -7.35 -18.71
CA SER A 113 -11.77 -5.93 -18.39
C SER A 113 -12.86 -5.02 -18.95
N ASP A 114 -13.51 -5.44 -20.03
CA ASP A 114 -14.61 -4.69 -20.66
C ASP A 114 -15.85 -4.62 -19.77
N ASP A 115 -16.03 -5.59 -18.86
CA ASP A 115 -17.13 -5.65 -17.91
C ASP A 115 -16.85 -4.89 -16.61
N TRP A 116 -15.66 -4.31 -16.45
CA TRP A 116 -15.31 -3.58 -15.23
C TRP A 116 -15.99 -2.21 -15.17
N LEU A 117 -16.19 -1.73 -13.94
CA LEU A 117 -16.72 -0.39 -13.73
C LEU A 117 -15.78 0.66 -14.36
N PRO A 118 -16.32 1.82 -14.80
CA PRO A 118 -15.50 2.90 -15.31
C PRO A 118 -14.41 3.33 -14.32
N GLY A 119 -13.19 3.52 -14.82
CA GLY A 119 -12.03 3.95 -14.02
C GLY A 119 -11.18 2.83 -13.44
N TYR A 120 -11.51 1.56 -13.72
CA TYR A 120 -10.63 0.43 -13.44
C TYR A 120 -9.78 0.12 -14.67
N SER A 121 -8.50 -0.16 -14.44
CA SER A 121 -7.56 -0.63 -15.45
C SER A 121 -6.67 -1.71 -14.85
N TYR A 122 -6.00 -2.45 -15.73
CA TYR A 122 -4.93 -3.35 -15.34
C TYR A 122 -3.68 -3.00 -16.12
N GLU A 123 -2.54 -3.34 -15.54
CA GLU A 123 -1.23 -3.21 -16.16
C GLU A 123 -0.47 -4.51 -15.90
N LEU A 124 0.23 -4.98 -16.93
CA LEU A 124 1.08 -6.16 -16.82
C LEU A 124 2.47 -5.68 -16.44
N GLY A 125 2.92 -6.05 -15.24
CA GLY A 125 4.27 -5.73 -14.78
C GLY A 125 5.23 -6.91 -14.85
N GLY A 126 6.49 -6.66 -14.45
CA GLY A 126 7.53 -7.68 -14.29
C GLY A 126 8.28 -8.00 -15.58
N GLU A 127 8.84 -9.20 -15.68
CA GLU A 127 9.74 -9.58 -16.79
C GLU A 127 9.08 -9.48 -18.18
N SER A 128 7.75 -9.59 -18.25
CA SER A 128 7.01 -9.43 -19.50
C SER A 128 6.91 -7.98 -19.97
N GLU A 129 6.88 -7.00 -19.06
CA GLU A 129 6.93 -5.57 -19.37
C GLU A 129 8.33 -5.21 -19.85
N GLU A 130 9.35 -5.62 -19.07
CA GLU A 130 10.76 -5.35 -19.35
C GLU A 130 11.23 -5.97 -20.68
N SER A 131 10.78 -7.19 -20.99
CA SER A 131 11.06 -7.84 -22.28
C SER A 131 10.35 -7.18 -23.45
N GLY A 132 9.11 -6.72 -23.24
CA GLY A 132 8.33 -6.02 -24.26
C GLY A 132 8.96 -4.69 -24.66
N ASP A 133 9.36 -3.89 -23.68
CA ASP A 133 10.04 -2.62 -23.89
C ASP A 133 11.41 -2.80 -24.55
N ALA A 134 12.20 -3.80 -24.09
CA ALA A 134 13.49 -4.12 -24.68
C ALA A 134 13.36 -4.57 -26.15
N MET A 135 12.38 -5.44 -26.46
CA MET A 135 12.14 -5.88 -27.84
C MET A 135 11.61 -4.76 -28.74
N GLY A 136 10.75 -3.89 -28.22
CA GLY A 136 10.26 -2.71 -28.94
C GLY A 136 11.39 -1.78 -29.36
N ALA A 137 12.29 -1.44 -28.43
CA ALA A 137 13.45 -0.60 -28.70
C ALA A 137 14.43 -1.24 -29.70
N VAL A 138 14.63 -2.56 -29.63
CA VAL A 138 15.47 -3.28 -30.60
C VAL A 138 14.83 -3.27 -31.99
N ALA A 139 13.54 -3.56 -32.10
CA ALA A 139 12.82 -3.59 -33.38
C ALA A 139 12.77 -2.22 -34.07
N GLU A 140 12.71 -1.13 -33.30
CA GLU A 140 12.79 0.24 -33.84
C GLU A 140 14.15 0.53 -34.49
N GLN A 141 15.24 -0.07 -33.98
CA GLN A 141 16.59 0.13 -34.51
C GLN A 141 16.97 -0.83 -35.65
N PHE A 142 16.22 -1.93 -35.84
CA PHE A 142 16.46 -2.89 -36.92
C PHE A 142 16.42 -2.28 -38.34
N PRO A 143 15.45 -1.41 -38.69
CA PRO A 143 15.42 -0.73 -39.98
C PRO A 143 16.66 0.14 -40.23
N LEU A 144 17.15 0.84 -39.20
CA LEU A 144 18.34 1.70 -39.30
C LEU A 144 19.60 0.86 -39.54
N ALA A 145 19.76 -0.22 -38.78
CA ALA A 145 20.85 -1.17 -38.95
C ALA A 145 20.81 -1.83 -40.35
N GLY A 146 19.62 -2.21 -40.82
CA GLY A 146 19.42 -2.74 -42.17
C GLY A 146 19.81 -1.76 -43.26
N PHE A 147 19.47 -0.47 -43.11
CA PHE A 147 19.89 0.59 -44.03
C PHE A 147 21.41 0.78 -44.05
N ILE A 148 22.09 0.75 -42.90
CA ILE A 148 23.55 0.87 -42.81
C ILE A 148 24.23 -0.34 -43.48
N ILE A 149 23.72 -1.55 -43.24
CA ILE A 149 24.25 -2.77 -43.87
C ILE A 149 24.07 -2.71 -45.39
N LEU A 150 22.88 -2.34 -45.89
CA LEU A 150 22.63 -2.18 -47.32
C LEU A 150 23.52 -1.09 -47.96
N ALA A 151 23.67 0.05 -47.28
CA ALA A 151 24.49 1.16 -47.77
C ALA A 151 25.99 0.81 -47.82
N THR A 152 26.49 0.04 -46.85
CA THR A 152 27.89 -0.41 -46.82
C THR A 152 28.15 -1.60 -47.74
N SER A 153 27.19 -2.51 -47.92
CA SER A 153 27.32 -3.61 -48.89
C SER A 153 27.23 -3.13 -50.35
N GLY A 154 26.47 -2.06 -50.61
CA GLY A 154 26.38 -1.42 -51.93
C GLY A 154 27.62 -0.59 -52.31
N ALA A 155 28.49 -0.28 -51.36
CA ALA A 155 29.77 0.40 -51.60
C ALA A 155 30.93 -0.59 -51.88
N ALA A 156 30.68 -1.90 -51.81
CA ALA A 156 31.68 -2.97 -51.98
C ALA A 156 31.51 -3.79 -53.29
N ILE A 157 30.69 -3.31 -54.24
CA ILE A 157 30.54 -3.84 -55.61
C ILE A 157 30.79 -2.69 -56.58
#